data_AF-A0A9D8M1Z4-F1
#
_entry.id   AF-A0A9D8M1Z4-F1
#
_cell.length_a   1.000
_cell.length_b   1.000
_cell.length_c   1.000
_cell.angle_alpha   90.00
_cell.angle_beta   90.00
_cell.angle_gamma   90.00
#
_symmetry.space_group_name_H-M   'P 1'
#
loop_
_entity.id
_entity.type
_entity.pdbx_description
1 polymer ?
#
loop_
_entity_poly.entity_id
_entity_poly.type
_entity_poly.pdbx_seq_one_letter_code
_entity_poly.pdbx_strand_id
1 'polypeptide(L)'
;ASAGGLPTELRTRAPAAERPFLRPGTAVLARLPAPATRLPSLPLGSAFWAIAGLFLFTRAVALAGTAASSGSVRDAVLRWGGTWDADWYGSIVQFGYGHSPPGLYATGFYPGWPLLGGLPYQVVSLAGRLTGHLLLDPHTLRCLSLVLMANACLVVAVWALWHLYEPLLGRGATLGGIALLLAAPGGFWLSAGYSEASFIAASALAFLCAHRRRWLIAGLAVGAAALIRPFGAALFLPLAILWLRGDRRVTPALVAGVAVGLVGGGLYPAYTLLAYGNPLLYVDIHRNPAAFGGVTQATDPLTTMRVQYRRVREGLRLLGGPAGAAPGGAAAQGSALIVIAAGVFQAGVGTVLGVLLVPAAHLVWAALMLVIPLATSAEHASLARFALAAWPAYFALARLLHRWPAVLGVTVGLSCTAMGVLAYGFTRFLVG
;
A
#
# COMPACT_ATOMS: atom_id res chain seq x y z
N ALA A 1 -52.40 45.49 -18.70
CA ALA A 1 -52.73 44.15 -18.17
C ALA A 1 -53.02 43.26 -19.37
N SER A 2 -52.44 42.09 -19.59
CA SER A 2 -51.75 41.13 -18.73
C SER A 2 -50.86 40.24 -19.62
N ALA A 3 -49.71 39.86 -19.09
CA ALA A 3 -48.77 38.90 -19.66
C ALA A 3 -49.28 37.45 -19.58
N GLY A 4 -48.73 36.58 -20.42
CA GLY A 4 -48.76 35.11 -20.28
C GLY A 4 -48.46 34.44 -21.62
N GLY A 5 -47.52 33.51 -21.77
CA GLY A 5 -46.53 32.91 -20.88
C GLY A 5 -45.66 31.98 -21.75
N LEU A 6 -44.35 31.94 -21.52
CA LEU A 6 -43.42 31.05 -22.20
C LEU A 6 -43.44 29.65 -21.56
N PRO A 7 -43.40 28.54 -22.33
CA PRO A 7 -43.20 27.21 -21.77
C PRO A 7 -41.80 26.70 -22.12
N THR A 8 -40.90 26.54 -21.14
CA THR A 8 -39.89 25.45 -21.13
C THR A 8 -39.11 25.46 -19.80
N GLU A 9 -39.65 24.80 -18.77
CA GLU A 9 -38.79 24.35 -17.68
C GLU A 9 -38.03 23.09 -18.12
N LEU A 10 -36.77 23.30 -18.50
CA LEU A 10 -35.73 22.28 -18.45
C LEU A 10 -35.66 21.75 -17.01
N ARG A 11 -36.32 20.63 -16.73
CA ARG A 11 -36.10 19.86 -15.50
C ARG A 11 -34.64 19.40 -15.48
N THR A 12 -33.80 20.19 -14.82
CA THR A 12 -32.49 19.78 -14.37
C THR A 12 -32.67 18.56 -13.47
N ARG A 13 -32.28 17.38 -13.96
CA ARG A 13 -32.17 16.19 -13.12
C ARG A 13 -31.21 16.52 -11.98
N ALA A 14 -31.73 16.64 -10.77
CA ALA A 14 -30.91 16.74 -9.57
C ALA A 14 -29.87 15.59 -9.59
N PRO A 15 -28.60 15.85 -9.24
CA PRO A 15 -27.60 14.79 -9.15
C PRO A 15 -28.13 13.73 -8.19
N ALA A 16 -28.14 12.47 -8.63
CA ALA A 16 -28.59 11.34 -7.83
C ALA A 16 -27.89 11.40 -6.46
N ALA A 17 -28.66 11.63 -5.40
CA ALA A 17 -28.13 11.72 -4.04
C ALA A 17 -27.26 10.48 -3.77
N GLU A 18 -26.00 10.69 -3.37
CA GLU A 18 -25.10 9.59 -3.03
C GLU A 18 -25.78 8.72 -1.96
N ARG A 19 -26.02 7.45 -2.29
CA ARG A 19 -26.66 6.53 -1.33
C ARG A 19 -25.73 6.33 -0.12
N PRO A 20 -26.28 6.29 1.10
CA PRO A 20 -25.47 6.21 2.32
C PRO A 20 -24.67 4.90 2.39
N PHE A 21 -23.46 4.99 2.94
CA PHE A 21 -22.60 3.84 3.21
C PHE A 21 -23.29 2.85 4.16
N LEU A 22 -23.11 1.54 3.92
CA LEU A 22 -23.55 0.49 4.84
C LEU A 22 -22.79 0.60 6.17
N ARG A 23 -23.44 1.14 7.20
CA ARG A 23 -22.87 1.26 8.54
C ARG A 23 -22.77 -0.13 9.21
N PRO A 24 -21.67 -0.43 9.93
CA PRO A 24 -21.57 -1.68 10.68
C PRO A 24 -22.65 -1.76 11.78
N GLY A 25 -23.05 -2.98 12.17
CA GLY A 25 -23.94 -3.22 13.29
C GLY A 25 -23.32 -2.75 14.60
N THR A 26 -23.90 -1.72 15.21
CA THR A 26 -23.35 -0.94 16.33
C THR A 26 -23.48 -1.61 17.71
N ALA A 27 -23.99 -2.84 17.80
CA ALA A 27 -24.40 -3.48 19.05
C ALA A 27 -23.25 -3.73 20.04
N VAL A 28 -22.03 -3.98 19.55
CA VAL A 28 -20.87 -4.27 20.42
C VAL A 28 -20.23 -2.99 20.97
N LEU A 29 -20.23 -1.91 20.18
CA LEU A 29 -19.67 -0.61 20.59
C LEU A 29 -20.55 0.14 21.59
N ALA A 30 -21.87 -0.11 21.55
CA ALA A 30 -22.84 0.45 22.49
C ALA A 30 -22.68 -0.09 23.92
N ARG A 31 -21.99 -1.23 24.10
CA ARG A 31 -21.74 -1.87 25.39
C ARG A 31 -20.43 -1.43 26.06
N LEU A 32 -19.60 -0.65 25.37
CA LEU A 32 -18.34 -0.15 25.92
C LEU A 32 -18.54 1.23 26.55
N PRO A 33 -17.87 1.54 27.68
CA PRO A 33 -18.03 2.82 28.37
C PRO A 33 -17.75 4.01 27.44
N ALA A 34 -18.51 5.09 27.64
CA ALA A 34 -18.38 6.32 26.88
C ALA A 34 -16.96 6.91 27.08
N PRO A 35 -16.31 7.42 26.02
CA PRO A 35 -14.98 8.01 26.14
C PRO A 35 -15.01 9.24 27.06
N ALA A 36 -14.03 9.34 27.96
CA ALA A 36 -13.85 10.45 28.88
C ALA A 36 -13.57 11.78 28.16
N THR A 37 -13.11 11.73 26.91
CA THR A 37 -12.90 12.91 26.05
C THR A 37 -13.34 12.59 24.62
N ARG A 38 -14.36 13.30 24.12
CA ARG A 38 -14.57 13.39 22.67
C ARG A 38 -13.56 14.42 22.18
N LEU A 39 -12.57 14.01 21.39
CA LEU A 39 -11.79 14.97 20.61
C LEU A 39 -12.80 15.82 19.80
N PRO A 40 -12.72 17.17 19.86
CA PRO A 40 -13.61 18.00 19.07
C PRO A 40 -13.46 17.65 17.59
N SER A 41 -14.58 17.58 16.87
CA SER A 41 -14.57 17.30 15.44
C SER A 41 -13.79 18.38 14.72
N LEU A 42 -12.62 18.02 14.17
CA LEU A 42 -11.77 18.97 13.45
C LEU A 42 -12.51 19.54 12.24
N PRO A 43 -12.44 20.87 11.98
CA PRO A 43 -12.90 21.46 10.73
C PRO A 43 -12.22 20.79 9.53
N LEU A 44 -12.89 20.78 8.36
CA LEU A 44 -12.35 20.12 7.15
C LEU A 44 -10.99 20.71 6.73
N GLY A 45 -10.84 22.04 6.80
CA GLY A 45 -9.56 22.71 6.50
C GLY A 45 -8.44 22.31 7.46
N SER A 46 -8.73 22.17 8.75
CA SER A 46 -7.76 21.71 9.75
C SER A 46 -7.36 20.25 9.52
N ALA A 47 -8.30 19.40 9.07
CA ALA A 47 -8.01 18.01 8.73
C ALA A 47 -7.06 17.90 7.53
N PHE A 48 -7.24 18.73 6.49
CA PHE A 48 -6.33 18.76 5.34
C PHE A 48 -4.90 19.10 5.76
N TRP A 49 -4.70 20.18 6.50
CA TRP A 49 -3.36 20.58 6.97
C TRP A 49 -2.75 19.57 7.94
N ALA A 50 -3.56 18.93 8.78
CA ALA A 50 -3.10 17.83 9.63
C ALA A 50 -2.59 16.64 8.80
N ILE A 51 -3.30 16.26 7.74
CA ILE A 51 -2.88 15.17 6.83
C ILE A 51 -1.59 15.57 6.09
N ALA A 52 -1.53 16.79 5.55
CA ALA A 52 -0.36 17.29 4.85
C ALA A 52 0.88 17.35 5.76
N GLY A 53 0.72 17.89 6.97
CA GLY A 53 1.79 17.95 7.98
C GLY A 53 2.26 16.56 8.40
N LEU A 54 1.33 15.64 8.66
CA LEU A 54 1.63 14.24 8.99
C LEU A 54 2.35 13.52 7.84
N PHE A 55 1.89 13.72 6.60
CA PHE A 55 2.56 13.20 5.41
C PHE A 55 4.00 13.70 5.37
N LEU A 56 4.22 15.01 5.37
CA LEU A 56 5.56 15.59 5.28
C LEU A 56 6.46 15.13 6.43
N PHE A 57 5.94 15.11 7.67
CA PHE A 57 6.67 14.66 8.84
C PHE A 57 7.12 13.19 8.73
N THR A 58 6.20 12.27 8.43
CA THR A 58 6.54 10.84 8.30
C THR A 58 7.53 10.58 7.17
N ARG A 59 7.47 11.35 6.08
CA ARG A 59 8.44 11.26 4.98
C ARG A 59 9.80 11.85 5.36
N ALA A 60 9.83 12.96 6.07
CA ALA A 60 11.05 13.55 6.58
C ALA A 60 11.79 12.59 7.54
N VAL A 61 11.07 11.91 8.43
CA VAL A 61 11.65 10.90 9.34
C VAL A 61 12.27 9.74 8.55
N ALA A 62 11.56 9.19 7.57
CA ALA A 62 12.08 8.10 6.73
C ALA A 62 13.31 8.56 5.91
N LEU A 63 13.25 9.75 5.33
CA LEU A 63 14.32 10.32 4.53
C LEU A 63 15.55 10.60 5.39
N ALA A 64 15.38 11.16 6.59
CA ALA A 64 16.45 11.40 7.55
C ALA A 64 17.11 10.08 7.98
N GLY A 65 16.33 9.02 8.24
CA GLY A 65 16.87 7.70 8.53
C GLY A 65 17.77 7.18 7.41
N THR A 66 17.30 7.24 6.17
CA THR A 66 18.07 6.80 4.99
C THR A 66 19.29 7.69 4.74
N ALA A 67 19.15 9.01 4.88
CA ALA A 67 20.23 9.99 4.69
C ALA A 67 21.34 9.82 5.73
N ALA A 68 20.98 9.49 6.97
CA ALA A 68 21.94 9.21 8.03
C ALA A 68 22.80 7.95 7.74
N SER A 69 22.30 7.01 6.94
CA SER A 69 23.09 5.85 6.51
C SER A 69 23.75 6.01 5.15
N SER A 70 23.17 6.78 4.21
CA SER A 70 23.73 7.03 2.88
C SER A 70 24.73 8.19 2.81
N GLY A 71 24.75 9.07 3.80
CA GLY A 71 25.67 10.22 3.89
C GLY A 71 25.11 11.54 3.32
N SER A 72 24.06 11.49 2.50
CA SER A 72 23.38 12.69 1.98
C SER A 72 21.92 12.44 1.64
N VAL A 73 21.13 13.53 1.59
CA VAL A 73 19.71 13.48 1.15
C VAL A 73 19.59 13.06 -0.31
N ARG A 74 20.50 13.53 -1.18
CA ARG A 74 20.52 13.16 -2.60
C ARG A 74 20.67 11.64 -2.74
N ASP A 75 21.66 11.06 -2.05
CA ASP A 75 21.92 9.63 -2.13
C ASP A 75 20.80 8.81 -1.50
N ALA A 76 20.13 9.34 -0.46
CA ALA A 76 18.96 8.70 0.11
C ALA A 76 17.81 8.57 -0.90
N VAL A 77 17.50 9.64 -1.63
CA VAL A 77 16.47 9.64 -2.68
C VAL A 77 16.84 8.69 -3.82
N LEU A 78 18.10 8.70 -4.26
CA LEU A 78 18.56 7.78 -5.30
C LEU A 78 18.45 6.32 -4.85
N ARG A 79 18.82 6.01 -3.60
CA ARG A 79 18.66 4.67 -3.02
C ARG A 79 17.21 4.25 -2.89
N TRP A 80 16.30 5.17 -2.56
CA TRP A 80 14.86 4.89 -2.57
C TRP A 80 14.35 4.46 -3.95
N GLY A 81 14.93 4.99 -5.03
CA GLY A 81 14.56 4.66 -6.41
C GLY A 81 15.37 3.53 -7.07
N GLY A 82 16.49 3.11 -6.46
CA GLY A 82 17.49 2.26 -7.12
C GLY A 82 18.04 1.12 -6.25
N THR A 83 17.33 0.72 -5.20
CA THR A 83 17.77 -0.41 -4.35
C THR A 83 16.69 -1.48 -4.26
N TRP A 84 17.10 -2.76 -4.23
CA TRP A 84 16.23 -3.93 -4.14
C TRP A 84 15.17 -3.89 -5.26
N ASP A 85 13.91 -4.24 -4.99
CA ASP A 85 12.82 -4.25 -5.98
C ASP A 85 12.72 -2.94 -6.79
N ALA A 86 13.04 -1.77 -6.20
CA ALA A 86 13.03 -0.52 -6.95
C ALA A 86 14.00 -0.54 -8.14
N ASP A 87 15.15 -1.20 -8.01
CA ASP A 87 16.11 -1.35 -9.09
C ASP A 87 15.63 -2.32 -10.18
N TRP A 88 14.93 -3.39 -9.80
CA TRP A 88 14.27 -4.30 -10.75
C TRP A 88 13.20 -3.58 -11.55
N TYR A 89 12.33 -2.81 -10.88
CA TYR A 89 11.34 -1.96 -11.55
C TYR A 89 12.02 -0.93 -12.47
N GLY A 90 13.08 -0.28 -11.99
CA GLY A 90 13.85 0.68 -12.78
C GLY A 90 14.47 0.06 -14.03
N SER A 91 14.97 -1.17 -13.92
CA SER A 91 15.53 -1.92 -15.04
C SER A 91 14.46 -2.26 -16.08
N ILE A 92 13.24 -2.62 -15.66
CA ILE A 92 12.11 -2.83 -16.58
C ILE A 92 11.68 -1.52 -17.24
N VAL A 93 11.64 -0.41 -16.49
CA VAL A 93 11.35 0.92 -17.03
C VAL A 93 12.35 1.30 -18.13
N GLN A 94 13.63 1.03 -17.90
CA GLN A 94 14.71 1.45 -18.79
C GLN A 94 14.87 0.53 -20.01
N PHE A 95 14.77 -0.79 -19.82
CA PHE A 95 15.15 -1.78 -20.83
C PHE A 95 13.99 -2.69 -21.30
N GLY A 96 12.83 -2.61 -20.64
CA GLY A 96 11.74 -3.56 -20.82
C GLY A 96 12.07 -4.95 -20.29
N TYR A 97 11.16 -5.91 -20.49
CA TYR A 97 11.33 -7.30 -20.02
C TYR A 97 12.35 -8.09 -20.87
N GLY A 98 12.47 -7.80 -22.17
CA GLY A 98 13.32 -8.57 -23.09
C GLY A 98 14.82 -8.29 -22.97
N HIS A 99 15.20 -7.08 -22.53
CA HIS A 99 16.60 -6.63 -22.48
C HIS A 99 17.02 -6.17 -21.09
N SER A 100 16.20 -6.42 -20.07
CA SER A 100 16.55 -6.09 -18.69
C SER A 100 17.83 -6.81 -18.28
N PRO A 101 18.80 -6.17 -17.62
CA PRO A 101 19.96 -6.85 -17.04
C PRO A 101 19.60 -8.06 -16.16
N PRO A 102 18.50 -8.01 -15.37
CA PRO A 102 17.87 -9.19 -14.76
C PRO A 102 17.54 -10.40 -15.64
N GLY A 103 17.46 -10.24 -16.97
CA GLY A 103 17.00 -11.27 -17.89
C GLY A 103 15.58 -11.75 -17.55
N LEU A 104 15.39 -13.08 -17.61
CA LEU A 104 14.10 -13.73 -17.34
C LEU A 104 13.54 -13.40 -15.95
N TYR A 105 14.40 -13.12 -14.96
CA TYR A 105 13.97 -12.79 -13.59
C TYR A 105 13.19 -11.48 -13.50
N ALA A 106 13.32 -10.57 -14.49
CA ALA A 106 12.46 -9.38 -14.58
C ALA A 106 10.97 -9.75 -14.63
N THR A 107 10.62 -10.93 -15.17
CA THR A 107 9.23 -11.41 -15.24
C THR A 107 8.63 -11.75 -13.87
N GLY A 108 9.44 -11.76 -12.82
CA GLY A 108 8.98 -11.76 -11.43
C GLY A 108 8.28 -10.45 -11.02
N PHE A 109 8.36 -9.38 -11.81
CA PHE A 109 7.71 -8.12 -11.46
C PHE A 109 6.56 -7.84 -12.40
N TYR A 110 5.38 -7.60 -11.83
CA TYR A 110 4.17 -7.28 -12.58
C TYR A 110 4.28 -5.89 -13.26
N PRO A 111 3.67 -5.69 -14.44
CA PRO A 111 4.00 -4.57 -15.32
C PRO A 111 3.34 -3.26 -14.91
N GLY A 112 2.27 -3.29 -14.11
CA GLY A 112 1.49 -2.10 -13.76
C GLY A 112 2.31 -1.03 -13.05
N TRP A 113 3.21 -1.42 -12.14
CA TRP A 113 4.08 -0.45 -11.46
C TRP A 113 5.20 0.10 -12.35
N PRO A 114 5.99 -0.71 -13.09
CA PRO A 114 6.92 -0.18 -14.09
C PRO A 114 6.27 0.76 -15.10
N LEU A 115 5.09 0.42 -15.63
CA LEU A 115 4.38 1.27 -16.58
C LEU A 115 4.00 2.61 -15.98
N LEU A 116 3.37 2.62 -14.79
CA LEU A 116 2.93 3.84 -14.12
C LEU A 116 4.11 4.66 -13.57
N GLY A 117 5.00 4.01 -12.84
CA GLY A 117 6.19 4.60 -12.20
C GLY A 117 7.22 5.10 -13.20
N GLY A 118 7.29 4.50 -14.38
CA GLY A 118 8.16 4.90 -15.47
C GLY A 118 7.63 6.03 -16.35
N LEU A 119 6.38 6.49 -16.19
CA LEU A 119 5.80 7.52 -17.05
C LEU A 119 6.69 8.79 -17.14
N PRO A 120 7.14 9.41 -16.02
CA PRO A 120 8.06 10.54 -16.09
C PRO A 120 9.36 10.22 -16.84
N TYR A 121 9.95 9.04 -16.58
CA TYR A 121 11.14 8.59 -17.30
C TYR A 121 10.90 8.52 -18.81
N GLN A 122 9.78 7.94 -19.28
CA GLN A 122 9.50 7.81 -20.71
C GLN A 122 9.30 9.17 -21.38
N VAL A 123 8.58 10.08 -20.73
CA VAL A 123 8.32 11.43 -21.25
C VAL A 123 9.62 12.24 -21.36
N VAL A 124 10.41 12.29 -20.28
CA VAL A 124 11.67 13.03 -20.26
C VAL A 124 12.70 12.41 -21.20
N SER A 125 12.80 11.07 -21.26
CA SER A 125 13.70 10.39 -22.18
C SER A 125 13.35 10.63 -23.65
N LEU A 126 12.05 10.67 -23.98
CA LEU A 126 11.60 10.99 -25.33
C LEU A 126 11.97 12.45 -25.69
N ALA A 127 11.68 13.39 -24.79
CA ALA A 127 12.04 14.79 -25.00
C ALA A 127 13.56 14.95 -25.22
N GLY A 128 14.39 14.30 -24.39
CA GLY A 128 15.85 14.36 -24.54
C GLY A 128 16.36 13.74 -25.83
N ARG A 129 15.73 12.67 -26.34
CA ARG A 129 16.04 12.12 -27.68
C ARG A 129 15.67 13.07 -28.81
N LEU A 130 14.57 13.81 -28.67
CA LEU A 130 14.12 14.77 -29.69
C LEU A 130 14.95 16.05 -29.70
N THR A 131 15.44 16.50 -28.53
CA THR A 131 16.22 17.73 -28.40
C THR A 131 17.74 17.50 -28.47
N GLY A 132 18.20 16.25 -28.37
CA GLY A 132 19.62 15.92 -28.23
C GLY A 132 20.21 16.25 -26.85
N HIS A 133 19.41 16.70 -25.89
CA HIS A 133 19.85 17.12 -24.56
C HIS A 133 19.20 16.29 -23.46
N LEU A 134 19.99 15.42 -22.82
CA LEU A 134 19.56 14.69 -21.62
C LEU A 134 19.84 15.55 -20.38
N LEU A 135 18.77 15.87 -19.63
CA LEU A 135 18.87 16.65 -18.38
C LEU A 135 19.57 15.89 -17.25
N LEU A 136 19.42 14.57 -17.24
CA LEU A 136 19.91 13.65 -16.20
C LEU A 136 20.38 12.35 -16.86
N ASP A 137 21.31 11.65 -16.21
CA ASP A 137 21.67 10.30 -16.64
C ASP A 137 20.47 9.35 -16.48
N PRO A 138 20.36 8.29 -17.31
CA PRO A 138 19.20 7.40 -17.30
C PRO A 138 18.94 6.72 -15.95
N HIS A 139 19.98 6.39 -15.19
CA HIS A 139 19.83 5.74 -13.88
C HIS A 139 19.21 6.72 -12.87
N THR A 140 19.74 7.93 -12.76
CA THR A 140 19.16 8.98 -11.91
C THR A 140 17.71 9.27 -12.31
N LEU A 141 17.43 9.39 -13.62
CA LEU A 141 16.09 9.68 -14.11
C LEU A 141 15.07 8.59 -13.73
N ARG A 142 15.42 7.30 -13.88
CA ARG A 142 14.50 6.21 -13.51
C ARG A 142 14.26 6.16 -12.00
N CYS A 143 15.29 6.38 -11.18
CA CYS A 143 15.16 6.41 -9.72
C CYS A 143 14.22 7.53 -9.27
N LEU A 144 14.40 8.75 -9.81
CA LEU A 144 13.54 9.88 -9.50
C LEU A 144 12.11 9.69 -10.02
N SER A 145 11.94 9.11 -11.21
CA SER A 145 10.63 8.80 -11.80
C SER A 145 9.80 7.90 -10.87
N LEU A 146 10.40 6.81 -10.38
CA LEU A 146 9.72 5.87 -9.50
C LEU A 146 9.36 6.51 -8.14
N VAL A 147 10.28 7.25 -7.52
CA VAL A 147 10.04 7.94 -6.24
C VAL A 147 8.95 9.00 -6.38
N LEU A 148 9.01 9.83 -7.44
CA LEU A 148 8.00 10.85 -7.72
C LEU A 148 6.61 10.23 -7.84
N MET A 149 6.49 9.18 -8.66
CA MET A 149 5.21 8.53 -8.90
C MET A 149 4.69 7.80 -7.66
N ALA A 150 5.56 7.24 -6.83
CA ALA A 150 5.14 6.55 -5.61
C ALA A 150 4.47 7.55 -4.65
N ASN A 151 5.05 8.74 -4.50
CA ASN A 151 4.48 9.81 -3.68
C ASN A 151 3.19 10.39 -4.30
N ALA A 152 3.11 10.54 -5.62
CA ALA A 152 1.87 10.92 -6.29
C ALA A 152 0.75 9.89 -6.04
N CYS A 153 1.05 8.60 -6.15
CA CYS A 153 0.14 7.52 -5.82
C CYS A 153 -0.26 7.52 -4.34
N LEU A 154 0.67 7.86 -3.44
CA LEU A 154 0.38 7.94 -2.01
C LEU A 154 -0.62 9.07 -1.69
N VAL A 155 -0.53 10.20 -2.38
CA VAL A 155 -1.54 11.27 -2.27
C VAL A 155 -2.91 10.76 -2.70
N VAL A 156 -2.99 10.03 -3.81
CA VAL A 156 -4.25 9.39 -4.28
C VAL A 156 -4.76 8.36 -3.27
N ALA A 157 -3.88 7.55 -2.69
CA ALA A 157 -4.22 6.58 -1.67
C ALA A 157 -4.82 7.24 -0.42
N VAL A 158 -4.15 8.27 0.11
CA VAL A 158 -4.63 9.03 1.29
C VAL A 158 -5.97 9.70 0.99
N TRP A 159 -6.13 10.29 -0.20
CA TRP A 159 -7.40 10.87 -0.64
C TRP A 159 -8.51 9.82 -0.69
N ALA A 160 -8.26 8.66 -1.30
CA ALA A 160 -9.25 7.59 -1.43
C ALA A 160 -9.64 7.02 -0.06
N LEU A 161 -8.65 6.80 0.81
CA LEU A 161 -8.88 6.30 2.17
C LEU A 161 -9.64 7.30 3.05
N TRP A 162 -9.35 8.60 2.94
CA TRP A 162 -10.12 9.65 3.62
C TRP A 162 -11.59 9.60 3.24
N HIS A 163 -11.89 9.60 1.94
CA HIS A 163 -13.27 9.59 1.44
C HIS A 163 -13.98 8.25 1.70
N LEU A 164 -13.23 7.17 1.87
CA LEU A 164 -13.77 5.87 2.23
C LEU A 164 -14.13 5.79 3.72
N TYR A 165 -13.29 6.33 4.61
CA TYR A 165 -13.44 6.12 6.05
C TYR A 165 -14.02 7.29 6.83
N GLU A 166 -13.91 8.53 6.37
CA GLU A 166 -14.51 9.68 7.06
C GLU A 166 -16.01 9.50 7.29
N PRO A 167 -16.81 9.05 6.30
CA PRO A 167 -18.23 8.80 6.51
C PRO A 167 -18.53 7.61 7.43
N LEU A 168 -17.59 6.66 7.55
CA LEU A 168 -17.73 5.43 8.33
C LEU A 168 -17.32 5.61 9.80
N LEU A 169 -16.25 6.36 10.04
CA LEU A 169 -15.57 6.43 11.34
C LEU A 169 -15.55 7.84 11.94
N GLY A 170 -15.85 8.87 11.15
CA GLY A 170 -15.66 10.27 11.50
C GLY A 170 -14.22 10.75 11.30
N ARG A 171 -14.03 12.07 11.30
CA ARG A 171 -12.75 12.72 10.97
C ARG A 171 -11.60 12.29 11.89
N GLY A 172 -11.79 12.30 13.21
CA GLY A 172 -10.73 12.01 14.17
C GLY A 172 -10.17 10.59 14.06
N ALA A 173 -11.05 9.58 13.98
CA ALA A 173 -10.62 8.19 13.77
C ALA A 173 -10.01 7.97 12.37
N THR A 174 -10.49 8.67 11.35
CA THR A 174 -9.94 8.60 9.99
C THR A 174 -8.54 9.20 9.93
N LEU A 175 -8.33 10.36 10.54
CA LEU A 175 -6.99 10.96 10.71
C LEU A 175 -6.06 10.01 11.45
N GLY A 176 -6.54 9.39 12.54
CA GLY A 176 -5.77 8.38 13.27
C GLY A 176 -5.38 7.17 12.41
N GLY A 177 -6.28 6.71 11.53
CA GLY A 177 -6.01 5.58 10.63
C GLY A 177 -4.96 5.93 9.59
N ILE A 178 -5.04 7.12 9.01
CA ILE A 178 -4.02 7.66 8.10
C ILE A 178 -2.68 7.82 8.84
N ALA A 179 -2.69 8.34 10.08
CA ALA A 179 -1.50 8.48 10.91
C ALA A 179 -0.82 7.14 11.16
N LEU A 180 -1.57 6.13 11.58
CA LEU A 180 -1.03 4.80 11.83
C LEU A 180 -0.50 4.14 10.55
N LEU A 181 -1.16 4.33 9.40
CA LEU A 181 -0.68 3.78 8.12
C LEU A 181 0.60 4.47 7.64
N LEU A 182 0.63 5.81 7.65
CA LEU A 182 1.79 6.58 7.20
C LEU A 182 2.98 6.41 8.13
N ALA A 183 2.74 6.32 9.44
CA ALA A 183 3.78 6.10 10.45
C ALA A 183 4.16 4.63 10.62
N ALA A 184 3.47 3.69 9.95
CA ALA A 184 3.70 2.27 10.14
C ALA A 184 5.20 1.95 9.99
N PRO A 185 5.72 0.94 10.71
CA PRO A 185 7.08 0.42 10.55
C PRO A 185 7.58 0.35 9.09
N GLY A 186 6.78 -0.23 8.18
CA GLY A 186 7.09 -0.34 6.76
C GLY A 186 6.73 0.89 5.91
N GLY A 187 6.22 1.97 6.53
CA GLY A 187 5.59 3.12 5.87
C GLY A 187 6.51 3.89 4.92
N PHE A 188 7.83 3.75 5.03
CA PHE A 188 8.77 4.33 4.08
C PHE A 188 8.66 3.74 2.66
N TRP A 189 8.19 2.51 2.51
CA TRP A 189 7.85 1.88 1.22
C TRP A 189 6.68 2.52 0.49
N LEU A 190 5.93 3.38 1.17
CA LEU A 190 4.93 4.20 0.53
C LEU A 190 5.56 5.36 -0.28
N SER A 191 6.85 5.63 -0.11
CA SER A 191 7.56 6.74 -0.79
C SER A 191 8.82 6.35 -1.53
N ALA A 192 9.38 5.17 -1.26
CA ALA A 192 10.39 4.59 -2.12
C ALA A 192 9.80 4.23 -3.50
N GLY A 193 10.65 3.93 -4.49
CA GLY A 193 10.30 3.57 -5.88
C GLY A 193 9.58 2.22 -6.04
N TYR A 194 8.66 1.94 -5.14
CA TYR A 194 8.01 0.69 -4.84
C TYR A 194 6.52 0.75 -5.20
N SER A 195 5.94 -0.41 -5.48
CA SER A 195 4.53 -0.58 -5.90
C SER A 195 3.48 -0.32 -4.80
N GLU A 196 3.89 -0.13 -3.56
CA GLU A 196 3.04 -0.25 -2.38
C GLU A 196 2.01 0.87 -2.35
N ALA A 197 2.42 2.11 -2.61
CA ALA A 197 1.51 3.26 -2.65
C ALA A 197 0.51 3.17 -3.81
N SER A 198 0.94 2.73 -5.00
CA SER A 198 0.06 2.56 -6.16
C SER A 198 -0.93 1.41 -5.96
N PHE A 199 -0.51 0.33 -5.31
CA PHE A 199 -1.39 -0.77 -4.93
C PHE A 199 -2.45 -0.35 -3.91
N ILE A 200 -2.07 0.41 -2.87
CA ILE A 200 -3.03 0.94 -1.89
C ILE A 200 -3.98 1.93 -2.57
N ALA A 201 -3.48 2.80 -3.46
CA ALA A 201 -4.34 3.71 -4.20
C ALA A 201 -5.39 2.96 -5.03
N ALA A 202 -4.97 1.99 -5.84
CA ALA A 202 -5.88 1.21 -6.68
C ALA A 202 -6.89 0.40 -5.84
N SER A 203 -6.44 -0.28 -4.78
CA SER A 203 -7.34 -1.06 -3.91
C SER A 203 -8.32 -0.17 -3.12
N ALA A 204 -7.87 0.97 -2.58
CA ALA A 204 -8.74 1.91 -1.88
C ALA A 204 -9.77 2.55 -2.83
N LEU A 205 -9.35 2.91 -4.05
CA LEU A 205 -10.25 3.40 -5.10
C LEU A 205 -11.30 2.36 -5.50
N ALA A 206 -10.92 1.08 -5.59
CA ALA A 206 -11.86 -0.01 -5.86
C ALA A 206 -12.95 -0.09 -4.79
N PHE A 207 -12.56 -0.06 -3.51
CA PHE A 207 -13.49 -0.01 -2.39
C PHE A 207 -14.38 1.24 -2.39
N LEU A 208 -13.78 2.42 -2.55
CA LEU A 208 -14.51 3.70 -2.58
C LEU A 208 -15.56 3.72 -3.70
N CYS A 209 -15.20 3.28 -4.89
CA CYS A 209 -16.11 3.22 -6.02
C CYS A 209 -17.19 2.15 -5.83
N ALA A 210 -16.85 0.99 -5.26
CA ALA A 210 -17.81 -0.07 -4.97
C ALA A 210 -18.86 0.36 -3.92
N HIS A 211 -18.44 1.05 -2.85
CA HIS A 211 -19.37 1.64 -1.88
C HIS A 211 -20.30 2.65 -2.53
N ARG A 212 -19.78 3.46 -3.46
CA ARG A 212 -20.55 4.41 -4.28
C ARG A 212 -21.31 3.76 -5.44
N ARG A 213 -21.34 2.42 -5.56
CA ARG A 213 -22.02 1.67 -6.63
C ARG A 213 -21.50 1.98 -8.05
N ARG A 214 -20.32 2.59 -8.18
CA ARG A 214 -19.63 2.87 -9.45
C ARG A 214 -18.84 1.64 -9.90
N TRP A 215 -19.57 0.56 -10.20
CA TRP A 215 -18.98 -0.77 -10.40
C TRP A 215 -17.99 -0.87 -11.56
N LEU A 216 -18.22 -0.15 -12.67
CA LEU A 216 -17.28 -0.12 -13.79
C LEU A 216 -15.89 0.40 -13.35
N ILE A 217 -15.89 1.48 -12.56
CA ILE A 217 -14.66 2.12 -12.12
C ILE A 217 -14.02 1.35 -10.97
N ALA A 218 -14.83 0.70 -10.13
CA ALA A 218 -14.33 -0.29 -9.20
C ALA A 218 -13.60 -1.44 -9.93
N GLY A 219 -14.18 -1.94 -11.03
CA GLY A 219 -13.57 -2.95 -11.89
C GLY A 219 -12.26 -2.52 -12.54
N LEU A 220 -12.21 -1.30 -13.09
CA LEU A 220 -10.98 -0.69 -13.60
C LEU A 220 -9.89 -0.62 -12.53
N ALA A 221 -10.26 -0.22 -11.31
CA ALA A 221 -9.34 -0.15 -10.18
C ALA A 221 -8.87 -1.55 -9.72
N VAL A 222 -9.73 -2.58 -9.79
CA VAL A 222 -9.33 -3.99 -9.57
C VAL A 222 -8.32 -4.42 -10.64
N GLY A 223 -8.58 -4.15 -11.91
CA GLY A 223 -7.68 -4.47 -13.01
C GLY A 223 -6.31 -3.79 -12.85
N ALA A 224 -6.31 -2.50 -12.49
CA ALA A 224 -5.09 -1.77 -12.19
C ALA A 224 -4.33 -2.36 -10.99
N ALA A 225 -5.02 -2.69 -9.90
CA ALA A 225 -4.42 -3.32 -8.73
C ALA A 225 -3.80 -4.68 -9.08
N ALA A 226 -4.49 -5.50 -9.89
CA ALA A 226 -4.04 -6.81 -10.34
C ALA A 226 -2.83 -6.73 -11.30
N LEU A 227 -2.76 -5.67 -12.13
CA LEU A 227 -1.61 -5.37 -12.96
C LEU A 227 -0.42 -4.84 -12.16
N ILE A 228 -0.64 -4.19 -11.02
CA ILE A 228 0.42 -3.71 -10.13
C ILE A 228 0.99 -4.88 -9.33
N ARG A 229 0.13 -5.75 -8.77
CA ARG A 229 0.51 -6.94 -8.01
C ARG A 229 -0.53 -8.06 -8.20
N PRO A 230 -0.12 -9.35 -8.22
CA PRO A 230 -1.04 -10.47 -8.40
C PRO A 230 -2.16 -10.51 -7.35
N PHE A 231 -1.86 -10.08 -6.12
CA PHE A 231 -2.82 -10.03 -5.01
C PHE A 231 -3.98 -9.05 -5.23
N GLY A 232 -3.89 -8.14 -6.21
CA GLY A 232 -4.99 -7.27 -6.59
C GLY A 232 -6.23 -8.03 -7.07
N ALA A 233 -6.06 -9.21 -7.66
CA ALA A 233 -7.19 -10.07 -8.05
C ALA A 233 -8.05 -10.49 -6.85
N ALA A 234 -7.47 -10.55 -5.64
CA ALA A 234 -8.22 -10.91 -4.43
C ALA A 234 -9.30 -9.88 -4.06
N LEU A 235 -9.30 -8.67 -4.66
CA LEU A 235 -10.34 -7.65 -4.47
C LEU A 235 -11.73 -8.08 -4.93
N PHE A 236 -11.84 -9.06 -5.84
CA PHE A 236 -13.14 -9.57 -6.26
C PHE A 236 -13.98 -10.07 -5.08
N LEU A 237 -13.36 -10.76 -4.11
CA LEU A 237 -14.07 -11.32 -2.97
C LEU A 237 -14.69 -10.25 -2.05
N PRO A 238 -13.95 -9.26 -1.50
CA PRO A 238 -14.55 -8.23 -0.66
C PRO A 238 -15.55 -7.35 -1.43
N LEU A 239 -15.33 -7.08 -2.72
CA LEU A 239 -16.29 -6.33 -3.53
C LEU A 239 -17.58 -7.13 -3.78
N ALA A 240 -17.49 -8.44 -3.98
CA ALA A 240 -18.66 -9.32 -4.04
C ALA A 240 -19.44 -9.29 -2.72
N ILE A 241 -18.77 -9.27 -1.57
CA ILE A 241 -19.43 -9.11 -0.26
C ILE A 241 -20.17 -7.77 -0.16
N LEU A 242 -19.57 -6.67 -0.64
CA LEU A 242 -20.25 -5.36 -0.67
C LEU A 242 -21.48 -5.36 -1.58
N TRP A 243 -21.41 -6.06 -2.72
CA TRP A 243 -22.54 -6.23 -3.62
C TRP A 243 -23.66 -7.07 -2.97
N LEU A 244 -23.31 -8.22 -2.39
CA LEU A 244 -24.23 -9.15 -1.70
C LEU A 244 -24.93 -8.54 -0.48
N ARG A 245 -24.28 -7.60 0.22
CA ARG A 245 -24.87 -6.86 1.34
C ARG A 245 -25.66 -5.62 0.91
N GLY A 246 -25.66 -5.31 -0.38
CA GLY A 246 -26.40 -4.22 -0.97
C GLY A 246 -27.74 -4.62 -1.56
N ASP A 247 -28.13 -3.89 -2.61
CA ASP A 247 -29.36 -4.12 -3.37
C ASP A 247 -29.28 -5.29 -4.37
N ARG A 248 -28.11 -5.93 -4.52
CA ARG A 248 -27.85 -7.11 -5.37
C ARG A 248 -28.28 -6.97 -6.83
N ARG A 249 -28.42 -5.75 -7.32
CA ARG A 249 -28.81 -5.51 -8.72
C ARG A 249 -27.63 -5.83 -9.63
N VAL A 250 -27.90 -6.62 -10.67
CA VAL A 250 -26.96 -6.82 -11.77
C VAL A 250 -27.20 -5.71 -12.79
N THR A 251 -26.20 -4.86 -12.99
CA THR A 251 -26.26 -3.76 -13.96
C THR A 251 -25.21 -3.98 -15.05
N PRO A 252 -25.38 -3.41 -16.26
CA PRO A 252 -24.35 -3.47 -17.29
C PRO A 252 -23.00 -2.92 -16.80
N ALA A 253 -23.00 -1.88 -15.97
CA ALA A 253 -21.80 -1.33 -15.36
C ALA A 253 -21.10 -2.31 -14.39
N LEU A 254 -21.86 -3.15 -13.68
CA LEU A 254 -21.30 -4.22 -12.85
C LEU A 254 -20.64 -5.30 -13.71
N VAL A 255 -21.35 -5.79 -14.73
CA VAL A 255 -20.82 -6.82 -15.64
C VAL A 255 -19.56 -6.33 -16.34
N ALA A 256 -19.60 -5.11 -16.89
CA ALA A 256 -18.43 -4.49 -17.51
C ALA A 256 -17.29 -4.28 -16.51
N GLY A 257 -17.58 -3.86 -15.28
CA GLY A 257 -16.57 -3.74 -14.23
C GLY A 257 -15.90 -5.07 -13.90
N VAL A 258 -16.68 -6.14 -13.73
CA VAL A 258 -16.14 -7.48 -13.48
C VAL A 258 -15.29 -7.94 -14.66
N ALA A 259 -15.79 -7.80 -15.89
CA ALA A 259 -15.06 -8.18 -17.10
C ALA A 259 -13.71 -7.43 -17.22
N VAL A 260 -13.71 -6.11 -17.04
CA VAL A 260 -12.49 -5.29 -17.09
C VAL A 260 -11.51 -5.66 -15.99
N GLY A 261 -11.99 -5.93 -14.77
CA GLY A 261 -11.13 -6.41 -13.68
C GLY A 261 -10.48 -7.75 -13.99
N LEU A 262 -11.24 -8.68 -14.61
CA LEU A 262 -10.73 -10.00 -14.99
C LEU A 262 -9.72 -9.90 -16.13
N VAL A 263 -9.97 -9.04 -17.11
CA VAL A 263 -9.01 -8.71 -18.17
C VAL A 263 -7.72 -8.18 -17.54
N GLY A 264 -7.81 -7.20 -16.63
CA GLY A 264 -6.64 -6.67 -15.92
C GLY A 264 -5.82 -7.75 -15.20
N GLY A 265 -6.49 -8.68 -14.49
CA GLY A 265 -5.82 -9.80 -13.84
C GLY A 265 -5.22 -10.84 -14.80
N GLY A 266 -5.83 -11.04 -15.96
CA GLY A 266 -5.40 -12.00 -16.97
C GLY A 266 -4.35 -11.49 -17.95
N LEU A 267 -4.18 -10.16 -18.07
CA LEU A 267 -3.29 -9.55 -19.06
C LEU A 267 -1.83 -9.98 -18.90
N TYR A 268 -1.30 -10.01 -17.67
CA TYR A 268 0.10 -10.36 -17.47
C TYR A 268 0.37 -11.87 -17.67
N PRO A 269 -0.42 -12.80 -17.12
CA PRO A 269 -0.33 -14.22 -17.48
C PRO A 269 -0.48 -14.47 -18.99
N ALA A 270 -1.35 -13.74 -19.68
CA ALA A 270 -1.49 -13.85 -21.13
C ALA A 270 -0.23 -13.35 -21.85
N TYR A 271 0.34 -12.22 -21.42
CA TYR A 271 1.62 -11.74 -21.93
C TYR A 271 2.73 -12.77 -21.74
N THR A 272 2.87 -13.38 -20.55
CA THR A 272 3.95 -14.35 -20.31
C THR A 272 3.74 -15.66 -21.07
N LEU A 273 2.48 -16.06 -21.29
CA LEU A 273 2.16 -17.16 -22.20
C LEU A 273 2.60 -16.86 -23.63
N LEU A 274 2.29 -15.69 -24.16
CA LEU A 274 2.60 -15.34 -25.55
C LEU A 274 4.10 -15.09 -25.77
N ALA A 275 4.77 -14.43 -24.83
CA ALA A 275 6.16 -14.05 -24.96
C ALA A 275 7.15 -15.16 -24.54
N TYR A 276 6.76 -16.03 -23.61
CA TYR A 276 7.66 -17.03 -23.00
C TYR A 276 7.09 -18.45 -22.96
N GLY A 277 5.87 -18.68 -23.48
CA GLY A 277 5.23 -19.99 -23.48
C GLY A 277 4.70 -20.46 -22.12
N ASN A 278 4.70 -19.60 -21.09
CA ASN A 278 4.31 -19.98 -19.73
C ASN A 278 3.43 -18.90 -19.04
N PRO A 279 2.13 -19.17 -18.79
CA PRO A 279 1.24 -18.21 -18.12
C PRO A 279 1.52 -18.08 -16.62
N LEU A 280 2.22 -19.04 -16.01
CA LEU A 280 2.55 -19.07 -14.58
C LEU A 280 4.02 -18.70 -14.32
N LEU A 281 4.70 -18.10 -15.29
CA LEU A 281 6.12 -17.75 -15.21
C LEU A 281 6.46 -16.95 -13.93
N TYR A 282 5.59 -16.01 -13.52
CA TYR A 282 5.74 -15.28 -12.27
C TYR A 282 5.91 -16.21 -11.05
N VAL A 283 5.07 -17.25 -10.95
CA VAL A 283 5.08 -18.22 -9.85
C VAL A 283 6.36 -19.06 -9.88
N ASP A 284 6.75 -19.51 -11.06
CA ASP A 284 7.95 -20.34 -11.22
C ASP A 284 9.22 -19.57 -10.86
N ILE A 285 9.29 -18.30 -11.25
CA ILE A 285 10.39 -17.39 -10.89
C ILE A 285 10.47 -17.21 -9.37
N HIS A 286 9.34 -17.03 -8.66
CA HIS A 286 9.36 -16.87 -7.20
C HIS A 286 9.58 -18.17 -6.43
N ARG A 287 9.39 -19.33 -7.07
CA ARG A 287 9.72 -20.64 -6.52
C ARG A 287 11.18 -21.00 -6.72
N ASN A 288 11.86 -20.37 -7.69
CA ASN A 288 13.24 -20.65 -8.01
C ASN A 288 14.20 -20.14 -6.90
N PRO A 289 14.96 -21.03 -6.24
CA PRO A 289 15.97 -20.65 -5.24
C PRO A 289 17.04 -19.70 -5.75
N ALA A 290 17.43 -19.83 -7.02
CA ALA A 290 18.46 -18.98 -7.63
C ALA A 290 17.97 -17.56 -7.92
N ALA A 291 16.65 -17.35 -8.06
CA ALA A 291 16.07 -16.05 -8.39
C ALA A 291 15.70 -15.25 -7.13
N PHE A 292 14.95 -15.89 -6.24
CA PHE A 292 14.35 -15.24 -5.09
C PHE A 292 14.42 -16.16 -3.86
N GLY A 293 15.47 -16.98 -3.72
CA GLY A 293 15.67 -17.82 -2.53
C GLY A 293 14.59 -18.87 -2.28
N GLY A 294 13.73 -19.16 -3.27
CA GLY A 294 12.62 -20.11 -3.11
C GLY A 294 11.53 -19.56 -2.18
N VAL A 295 11.43 -18.24 -2.09
CA VAL A 295 10.65 -17.54 -1.07
C VAL A 295 9.15 -17.82 -1.18
N THR A 296 8.60 -18.25 -2.32
CA THR A 296 7.18 -18.65 -2.44
C THR A 296 6.93 -20.16 -2.34
N GLN A 297 7.34 -20.77 -1.22
CA GLN A 297 6.94 -22.12 -0.87
C GLN A 297 5.74 -22.09 0.08
N ALA A 298 4.70 -22.88 -0.23
CA ALA A 298 3.55 -23.03 0.65
C ALA A 298 4.05 -23.43 2.05
N THR A 299 3.84 -22.53 3.01
CA THR A 299 4.31 -22.70 4.37
C THR A 299 3.12 -22.58 5.31
N ASP A 300 3.04 -23.44 6.32
CA ASP A 300 2.03 -23.31 7.36
C ASP A 300 2.18 -21.93 8.06
N PRO A 301 1.09 -21.14 8.21
CA PRO A 301 1.16 -19.82 8.83
C PRO A 301 1.75 -19.80 10.25
N LEU A 302 1.57 -20.88 11.04
CA LEU A 302 2.16 -20.97 12.38
C LEU A 302 3.68 -21.09 12.30
N THR A 303 4.18 -21.81 11.31
CA THR A 303 5.62 -21.90 11.02
C THR A 303 6.21 -20.53 10.67
N THR A 304 5.52 -19.76 9.83
CA THR A 304 5.91 -18.37 9.52
C THR A 304 5.94 -17.50 10.78
N MET A 305 4.94 -17.60 11.65
CA MET A 305 4.91 -16.86 12.92
C MET A 305 6.05 -17.27 13.88
N ARG A 306 6.37 -18.56 13.96
CA ARG A 306 7.52 -19.06 14.73
C ARG A 306 8.84 -18.50 14.21
N VAL A 307 9.00 -18.38 12.88
CA VAL A 307 10.17 -17.78 12.25
C VAL A 307 10.27 -16.29 12.59
N GLN A 308 9.15 -15.55 12.56
CA GLN A 308 9.13 -14.14 12.98
C GLN A 308 9.50 -13.97 14.46
N TYR A 309 8.99 -14.83 15.35
CA TYR A 309 9.39 -14.81 16.75
C TYR A 309 10.89 -15.10 16.94
N ARG A 310 11.45 -16.09 16.23
CA ARG A 310 12.89 -16.38 16.26
C ARG A 310 13.71 -15.18 15.79
N ARG A 311 13.26 -14.48 14.74
CA ARG A 311 13.88 -13.27 14.20
C ARG A 311 13.86 -12.10 15.19
N VAL A 312 12.76 -11.90 15.92
CA VAL A 312 12.71 -10.91 17.01
C VAL A 312 13.72 -11.26 18.10
N ARG A 313 13.75 -12.53 18.53
CA ARG A 313 14.69 -12.99 19.57
C ARG A 313 16.14 -12.84 19.13
N GLU A 314 16.43 -13.16 17.87
CA GLU A 314 17.74 -12.97 17.27
C GLU A 314 18.10 -11.49 17.17
N GLY A 315 17.19 -10.64 16.72
CA GLY A 315 17.41 -9.20 16.67
C GLY A 315 17.69 -8.60 18.05
N LEU A 316 16.97 -9.02 19.09
CA LEU A 316 17.25 -8.62 20.47
C LEU A 316 18.63 -9.09 20.95
N ARG A 317 19.06 -10.30 20.57
CA ARG A 317 20.41 -10.80 20.88
C ARG A 317 21.49 -9.98 20.17
N LEU A 318 21.27 -9.63 18.90
CA LEU A 318 22.20 -8.80 18.13
C LEU A 318 22.31 -7.37 18.69
N LEU A 319 21.22 -6.84 19.28
CA LEU A 319 21.22 -5.56 19.97
C LEU A 319 21.85 -5.63 21.38
N GLY A 320 21.76 -6.77 22.05
CA GLY A 320 22.29 -6.99 23.40
C GLY A 320 23.70 -7.59 23.47
N GLY A 321 24.33 -7.89 22.34
CA GLY A 321 25.70 -8.41 22.27
C GLY A 321 26.75 -7.32 22.59
N PRO A 322 27.98 -7.70 22.98
CA PRO A 322 29.04 -6.73 23.26
C PRO A 322 29.28 -5.84 22.04
N ALA A 323 29.28 -4.52 22.26
CA ALA A 323 29.56 -3.51 21.24
C ALA A 323 30.92 -3.80 20.60
N GLY A 324 30.92 -4.27 19.35
CA GLY A 324 32.13 -4.64 18.59
C GLY A 324 32.25 -6.12 18.22
N ALA A 325 31.41 -7.02 18.75
CA ALA A 325 31.48 -8.45 18.44
C ALA A 325 30.68 -8.87 17.19
N ALA A 326 29.97 -7.94 16.55
CA ALA A 326 29.16 -8.23 15.38
C ALA A 326 29.61 -7.37 14.19
N PRO A 327 29.84 -7.94 13.00
CA PRO A 327 30.19 -7.17 11.81
C PRO A 327 29.14 -6.07 11.60
N GLY A 328 29.56 -4.90 11.10
CA GLY A 328 28.85 -3.61 11.16
C GLY A 328 27.41 -3.52 10.60
N GLY A 329 26.80 -4.64 10.19
CA GLY A 329 25.40 -4.79 9.80
C GLY A 329 24.49 -5.48 10.83
N ALA A 330 25.00 -6.10 11.90
CA ALA A 330 24.18 -6.96 12.77
C ALA A 330 23.15 -6.21 13.63
N ALA A 331 23.47 -5.02 14.13
CA ALA A 331 22.50 -4.19 14.87
C ALA A 331 21.41 -3.62 13.93
N ALA A 332 21.76 -3.30 12.68
CA ALA A 332 20.81 -2.90 11.65
C ALA A 332 19.90 -4.08 11.25
N GLN A 333 20.48 -5.28 11.12
CA GLN A 333 19.76 -6.53 10.88
C GLN A 333 18.80 -6.88 12.01
N GLY A 334 19.26 -6.82 13.26
CA GLY A 334 18.39 -7.05 14.41
C GLY A 334 17.25 -6.04 14.50
N SER A 335 17.52 -4.78 14.20
CA SER A 335 16.51 -3.72 14.19
C SER A 335 15.47 -3.93 13.09
N ALA A 336 15.87 -4.26 11.86
CA ALA A 336 14.92 -4.51 10.78
C ALA A 336 14.01 -5.71 11.06
N LEU A 337 14.56 -6.78 11.63
CA LEU A 337 13.79 -7.96 12.02
C LEU A 337 12.72 -7.64 13.06
N ILE A 338 13.05 -6.83 14.07
CA ILE A 338 12.12 -6.38 15.10
C ILE A 338 11.04 -5.46 14.51
N VAL A 339 11.44 -4.55 13.62
CA VAL A 339 10.53 -3.57 13.02
C VAL A 339 9.56 -4.24 12.02
N ILE A 340 10.02 -5.25 11.28
CA ILE A 340 9.17 -6.07 10.42
C ILE A 340 8.13 -6.81 11.24
N ALA A 341 8.54 -7.44 12.35
CA ALA A 341 7.62 -8.13 13.26
C ALA A 341 6.62 -7.16 13.91
N ALA A 342 7.05 -5.95 14.27
CA ALA A 342 6.16 -4.92 14.83
C ALA A 342 5.10 -4.47 13.82
N GLY A 343 5.44 -4.32 12.54
CA GLY A 343 4.47 -3.98 11.49
C GLY A 343 3.43 -5.06 11.26
N VAL A 344 3.86 -6.33 11.24
CA VAL A 344 2.96 -7.49 11.14
C VAL A 344 2.07 -7.60 12.37
N PHE A 345 2.63 -7.36 13.56
CA PHE A 345 1.88 -7.37 14.81
C PHE A 345 0.83 -6.25 14.84
N GLN A 346 1.19 -5.03 14.45
CA GLN A 346 0.27 -3.90 14.38
C GLN A 346 -0.90 -4.17 13.42
N ALA A 347 -0.62 -4.72 12.23
CA ALA A 347 -1.66 -5.08 11.27
C ALA A 347 -2.51 -6.27 11.74
N GLY A 348 -1.89 -7.28 12.38
CA GLY A 348 -2.58 -8.42 12.97
C GLY A 348 -3.53 -8.02 14.09
N VAL A 349 -3.06 -7.21 15.04
CA VAL A 349 -3.86 -6.65 16.14
C VAL A 349 -5.00 -5.79 15.57
N GLY A 350 -4.71 -4.90 14.61
CA GLY A 350 -5.76 -4.09 13.97
C GLY A 350 -6.82 -4.92 13.24
N THR A 351 -6.43 -6.07 12.67
CA THR A 351 -7.36 -6.97 11.96
C THR A 351 -8.23 -7.76 12.94
N VAL A 352 -7.63 -8.35 13.98
CA VAL A 352 -8.34 -9.13 15.01
C VAL A 352 -9.29 -8.22 15.80
N LEU A 353 -8.83 -7.05 16.21
CA LEU A 353 -9.67 -6.08 16.94
C LEU A 353 -10.69 -5.39 16.01
N GLY A 354 -10.42 -5.37 14.70
CA GLY A 354 -11.29 -4.77 13.71
C GLY A 354 -12.55 -5.56 13.40
N VAL A 355 -12.61 -6.85 13.77
CA VAL A 355 -13.77 -7.75 13.55
C VAL A 355 -15.09 -7.15 14.04
N LEU A 356 -15.01 -6.18 14.96
CA LEU A 356 -16.16 -5.53 15.61
C LEU A 356 -16.42 -4.09 15.12
N LEU A 357 -15.59 -3.52 14.24
CA LEU A 357 -15.47 -2.06 14.07
C LEU A 357 -15.60 -1.54 12.63
N VAL A 358 -15.37 -2.37 11.61
CA VAL A 358 -15.45 -1.98 10.19
C VAL A 358 -16.27 -3.01 9.39
N PRO A 359 -16.84 -2.66 8.21
CA PRO A 359 -17.68 -3.60 7.46
C PRO A 359 -16.92 -4.88 7.05
N ALA A 360 -17.62 -6.02 7.02
CA ALA A 360 -16.99 -7.34 6.81
C ALA A 360 -16.11 -7.44 5.56
N ALA A 361 -16.48 -6.77 4.46
CA ALA A 361 -15.66 -6.72 3.26
C ALA A 361 -14.25 -6.15 3.50
N HIS A 362 -14.13 -5.14 4.36
CA HIS A 362 -12.85 -4.55 4.72
C HIS A 362 -12.01 -5.51 5.57
N LEU A 363 -12.65 -6.28 6.44
CA LEU A 363 -11.97 -7.29 7.25
C LEU A 363 -11.48 -8.46 6.42
N VAL A 364 -12.31 -8.92 5.48
CA VAL A 364 -11.90 -9.94 4.51
C VAL A 364 -10.70 -9.46 3.71
N TRP A 365 -10.69 -8.21 3.26
CA TRP A 365 -9.50 -7.66 2.58
C TRP A 365 -8.26 -7.62 3.48
N ALA A 366 -8.36 -7.10 4.69
CA ALA A 366 -7.24 -7.07 5.64
C ALA A 366 -6.73 -8.49 5.95
N ALA A 367 -7.65 -9.45 6.16
CA ALA A 367 -7.31 -10.84 6.41
C ALA A 367 -6.62 -11.48 5.19
N LEU A 368 -7.11 -11.26 3.96
CA LEU A 368 -6.45 -11.77 2.75
C LEU A 368 -5.03 -11.22 2.60
N MET A 369 -4.83 -9.92 2.84
CA MET A 369 -3.51 -9.29 2.74
C MET A 369 -2.54 -9.71 3.85
N LEU A 370 -3.02 -10.33 4.93
CA LEU A 370 -2.17 -10.91 5.97
C LEU A 370 -1.97 -12.42 5.76
N VAL A 371 -3.04 -13.17 5.54
CA VAL A 371 -3.02 -14.64 5.44
C VAL A 371 -2.26 -15.10 4.21
N ILE A 372 -2.46 -14.46 3.05
CA ILE A 372 -1.80 -14.90 1.82
C ILE A 372 -0.26 -14.83 1.97
N PRO A 373 0.34 -13.69 2.35
CA PRO A 373 1.79 -13.64 2.59
C PRO A 373 2.29 -14.57 3.68
N LEU A 374 1.51 -14.79 4.75
CA LEU A 374 1.88 -15.72 5.82
C LEU A 374 1.89 -17.18 5.36
N ALA A 375 0.98 -17.54 4.44
CA ALA A 375 0.83 -18.89 3.90
C ALA A 375 1.78 -19.18 2.73
N THR A 376 2.29 -18.14 2.06
CA THR A 376 3.16 -18.33 0.89
C THR A 376 4.64 -18.40 1.23
N SER A 377 5.04 -18.20 2.50
CA SER A 377 6.45 -17.91 2.81
C SER A 377 6.79 -17.59 4.28
N ALA A 378 7.76 -18.32 4.84
CA ALA A 378 8.31 -18.03 6.17
C ALA A 378 9.32 -16.88 6.24
N GLU A 379 10.04 -16.61 5.14
CA GLU A 379 11.32 -15.87 5.20
C GLU A 379 11.27 -14.40 4.79
N HIS A 380 10.11 -13.85 4.43
CA HIS A 380 10.05 -12.50 3.87
C HIS A 380 10.55 -11.42 4.83
N ALA A 381 11.69 -10.83 4.49
CA ALA A 381 12.02 -9.45 4.91
C ALA A 381 10.92 -8.45 4.45
N SER A 382 10.09 -8.85 3.48
CA SER A 382 9.01 -8.07 2.89
C SER A 382 7.67 -8.11 3.64
N LEU A 383 7.52 -8.84 4.76
CA LEU A 383 6.22 -8.93 5.46
C LEU A 383 5.69 -7.56 5.91
N ALA A 384 6.58 -6.64 6.27
CA ALA A 384 6.20 -5.26 6.61
C ALA A 384 5.53 -4.53 5.43
N ARG A 385 5.90 -4.85 4.18
CA ARG A 385 5.30 -4.28 2.96
C ARG A 385 3.88 -4.78 2.78
N PHE A 386 3.67 -6.09 2.98
CA PHE A 386 2.36 -6.70 2.87
C PHE A 386 1.40 -6.24 3.97
N ALA A 387 1.91 -5.99 5.17
CA ALA A 387 1.12 -5.43 6.27
C ALA A 387 0.47 -4.08 5.91
N LEU A 388 1.14 -3.23 5.11
CA LEU A 388 0.57 -1.96 4.64
C LEU A 388 -0.66 -2.17 3.74
N ALA A 389 -0.68 -3.24 2.94
CA ALA A 389 -1.80 -3.58 2.07
C ALA A 389 -3.05 -3.99 2.88
N ALA A 390 -2.87 -4.46 4.11
CA ALA A 390 -3.94 -4.62 5.09
C ALA A 390 -4.38 -3.27 5.70
N TRP A 391 -4.44 -2.21 4.88
CA TRP A 391 -4.80 -0.85 5.28
C TRP A 391 -6.08 -0.74 6.14
N PRO A 392 -7.13 -1.58 5.99
CA PRO A 392 -8.29 -1.49 6.88
C PRO A 392 -7.98 -1.71 8.35
N ALA A 393 -6.95 -2.49 8.65
CA ALA A 393 -6.52 -2.79 10.02
C ALA A 393 -6.10 -1.52 10.76
N TYR A 394 -5.45 -0.58 10.08
CA TYR A 394 -5.01 0.69 10.66
C TYR A 394 -6.19 1.59 11.02
N PHE A 395 -7.23 1.61 10.20
CA PHE A 395 -8.46 2.38 10.47
C PHE A 395 -9.30 1.73 11.58
N ALA A 396 -9.35 0.40 11.63
CA ALA A 396 -9.99 -0.33 12.72
C ALA A 396 -9.28 -0.06 14.06
N LEU A 397 -7.94 -0.13 14.09
CA LEU A 397 -7.14 0.18 15.25
C LEU A 397 -7.30 1.64 15.69
N ALA A 398 -7.26 2.58 14.74
CA ALA A 398 -7.49 3.99 15.04
C ALA A 398 -8.86 4.24 15.65
N ARG A 399 -9.92 3.58 15.16
CA ARG A 399 -11.26 3.71 15.75
C ARG A 399 -11.32 3.27 17.21
N LEU A 400 -10.56 2.25 17.60
CA LEU A 400 -10.44 1.81 18.99
C LEU A 400 -9.64 2.83 19.82
N LEU A 401 -8.45 3.18 19.34
CA LEU A 401 -7.50 4.05 20.03
C LEU A 401 -7.94 5.52 20.07
N HIS A 402 -8.88 5.93 19.22
CA HIS A 402 -9.41 7.29 19.22
C HIS A 402 -10.07 7.69 20.55
N ARG A 403 -10.47 6.71 21.37
CA ARG A 403 -10.93 6.94 22.76
C ARG A 403 -9.80 7.31 23.73
N TRP A 404 -8.55 7.06 23.36
CA TRP A 404 -7.34 7.20 24.16
C TRP A 404 -6.28 7.97 23.36
N PRO A 405 -6.46 9.28 23.14
CA PRO A 405 -5.62 10.05 22.21
C PRO A 405 -4.12 10.02 22.57
N ALA A 406 -3.79 9.96 23.86
CA ALA A 406 -2.41 9.77 24.32
C ALA A 406 -1.81 8.44 23.84
N VAL A 407 -2.56 7.34 23.96
CA VAL A 407 -2.13 6.01 23.50
C VAL A 407 -1.97 5.98 21.98
N LEU A 408 -2.90 6.59 21.24
CA LEU A 408 -2.79 6.74 19.79
C LEU A 408 -1.52 7.53 19.41
N GLY A 409 -1.28 8.67 20.07
CA GLY A 409 -0.09 9.50 19.84
C GLY A 409 1.22 8.77 20.11
N VAL A 410 1.31 8.07 21.25
CA VAL A 410 2.47 7.22 21.58
C VAL A 410 2.66 6.12 20.54
N THR A 411 1.58 5.46 20.11
CA THR A 411 1.65 4.40 19.10
C THR A 411 2.18 4.93 17.77
N VAL A 412 1.68 6.08 17.30
CA VAL A 412 2.15 6.75 16.09
C VAL A 412 3.62 7.15 16.24
N GLY A 413 4.00 7.73 17.38
CA GLY A 413 5.38 8.13 17.66
C GLY A 413 6.36 6.96 17.62
N LEU A 414 6.05 5.87 18.32
CA LEU A 414 6.86 4.64 18.31
C LEU A 414 6.96 4.03 16.90
N SER A 415 5.86 4.04 16.14
CA SER A 415 5.83 3.54 14.77
C SER A 415 6.71 4.39 13.85
N CYS A 416 6.66 5.73 13.98
CA CYS A 416 7.54 6.66 13.26
C CYS A 416 9.02 6.41 13.58
N THR A 417 9.36 6.21 14.85
CA THR A 417 10.74 5.88 15.26
C THR A 417 11.19 4.57 14.63
N ALA A 418 10.35 3.53 14.69
CA ALA A 418 10.62 2.23 14.08
C ALA A 418 10.84 2.35 12.56
N MET A 419 10.01 3.14 11.87
CA MET A 419 10.16 3.43 10.45
C MET A 419 11.49 4.13 10.14
N GLY A 420 11.91 5.12 10.94
CA GLY A 420 13.20 5.80 10.77
C GLY A 420 14.39 4.83 10.92
N VAL A 421 14.31 3.93 11.90
CA VAL A 421 15.32 2.87 12.11
C VAL A 421 15.37 1.90 10.93
N LEU A 422 14.22 1.47 10.41
CA LEU A 422 14.16 0.58 9.25
C LEU A 422 14.71 1.27 7.98
N ALA A 423 14.38 2.54 7.80
CA ALA A 423 14.89 3.35 6.70
C ALA A 423 16.42 3.55 6.79
N TYR A 424 16.96 3.70 8.00
CA TYR A 424 18.40 3.71 8.24
C TYR A 424 19.05 2.37 7.84
N GLY A 425 18.48 1.25 8.27
CA GLY A 425 18.99 -0.08 7.95
C GLY A 425 18.97 -0.41 6.46
N PHE A 426 17.98 0.12 5.71
CA PHE A 426 17.76 -0.19 4.31
C PHE A 426 19.00 -0.12 3.41
N THR A 427 19.85 0.88 3.62
CA THR A 427 21.04 1.11 2.79
C THR A 427 22.26 0.33 3.28
N ARG A 428 22.27 -0.11 4.54
CA ARG A 428 23.37 -0.85 5.17
C ARG A 428 23.28 -2.36 4.99
N PHE A 429 22.11 -2.89 4.64
CA PHE A 429 21.97 -4.27 4.21
C PHE A 429 22.72 -4.60 2.91
N LEU A 430 23.29 -3.60 2.22
CA LEU A 430 24.02 -3.74 0.96
C LEU A 430 25.54 -3.93 1.15
N VAL A 431 26.04 -4.04 2.38
CA VAL A 431 27.50 -4.08 2.67
C VAL A 431 27.87 -5.31 3.51
N GLY A 432 27.12 -6.40 3.41
CA GLY A 432 27.42 -7.67 4.09
C GLY A 432 27.53 -8.79 3.09
#